data_AF-A0A0V0H593-F1
#
_entry.id   AF-A0A0V0H593-F1
#
_cell.length_a   1.000
_cell.length_b   1.000
_cell.length_c   1.000
_cell.angle_alpha   90.00
_cell.angle_beta   90.00
_cell.angle_gamma   90.00
#
_symmetry.space_group_name_H-M   'P 1'
#
loop_
_entity.id
_entity.type
_entity.pdbx_description
1 polymer ?
#
loop_
_entity_poly.entity_id
_entity_poly.type
_entity_poly.pdbx_seq_one_letter_code
_entity_poly.pdbx_strand_id
1 'polypeptide(L)'
;GFPRNHTRGGGISRTDRYKSLGNAFQVDTVAYHLSVLKDLYPNGINVLSLFSGIGGAEVALYRLGIPLNNVVAVEISEVNRNILRSWWEQTNQKGNLIDFNDIQQLNGDDLEKMIDSFGGFDLVIGGSPCNNLTGSNRVSRDGLEGKDSSLFYDYVRIVDLVKSIMSNRRV
;
A
#
# COMPACT_ATOMS: atom_id res chain seq x y z
N GLY A 1 -1.44 -12.99 -9.36
CA GLY A 1 -2.00 -14.08 -8.56
C GLY A 1 -2.51 -13.62 -7.21
N PHE A 2 -3.73 -13.08 -7.13
CA PHE A 2 -4.45 -12.94 -5.85
C PHE A 2 -5.10 -14.27 -5.44
N PRO A 3 -5.38 -14.49 -4.14
CA PRO A 3 -6.15 -15.63 -3.68
C PRO A 3 -7.51 -15.75 -4.37
N ARG A 4 -8.03 -16.98 -4.47
CA ARG A 4 -9.37 -17.19 -5.00
C ARG A 4 -10.38 -16.46 -4.12
N ASN A 5 -11.34 -15.77 -4.73
CA ASN A 5 -12.37 -14.98 -4.04
C ASN A 5 -11.84 -13.78 -3.22
N HIS A 6 -10.60 -13.32 -3.43
CA HIS A 6 -10.01 -12.18 -2.70
C HIS A 6 -10.92 -10.95 -2.63
N THR A 7 -11.58 -10.60 -3.74
CA THR A 7 -12.50 -9.45 -3.81
C THR A 7 -13.97 -9.84 -3.63
N ARG A 8 -14.30 -11.06 -3.20
CA ARG A 8 -15.69 -11.55 -3.11
C ARG A 8 -16.14 -11.57 -1.66
N GLY A 9 -17.16 -10.79 -1.34
CA GLY A 9 -17.76 -10.74 0.01
C GLY A 9 -18.28 -9.35 0.35
N GLY A 10 -18.88 -9.17 1.52
CA GLY A 10 -19.15 -7.84 2.09
C GLY A 10 -20.04 -6.91 1.25
N GLY A 11 -20.94 -7.44 0.42
CA GLY A 11 -21.88 -6.62 -0.37
C GLY A 11 -21.26 -5.89 -1.58
N ILE A 12 -19.99 -6.16 -1.93
CA ILE A 12 -19.33 -5.52 -3.07
C ILE A 12 -19.99 -5.86 -4.41
N SER A 13 -20.22 -4.86 -5.25
CA SER A 13 -20.81 -5.04 -6.56
C SER A 13 -19.83 -5.76 -7.51
N ARG A 14 -20.36 -6.46 -8.52
CA ARG A 14 -19.51 -7.09 -9.55
C ARG A 14 -18.65 -6.05 -10.29
N THR A 15 -19.17 -4.85 -10.51
CA THR A 15 -18.46 -3.75 -11.17
C THR A 15 -17.29 -3.27 -10.32
N ASP A 16 -17.49 -3.06 -9.02
CA ASP A 16 -16.41 -2.63 -8.12
C ASP A 16 -15.32 -3.70 -8.02
N ARG A 17 -15.70 -4.98 -8.01
CA ARG A 17 -14.72 -6.08 -8.07
C ARG A 17 -13.80 -5.99 -9.28
N TYR A 18 -14.36 -5.76 -10.47
CA TYR A 18 -13.56 -5.61 -11.68
C TYR A 18 -12.68 -4.36 -11.64
N LYS A 19 -13.22 -3.24 -11.15
CA LYS A 19 -12.46 -1.99 -11.00
C LYS A 19 -11.27 -2.16 -10.06
N SER A 20 -11.50 -2.72 -8.87
CA SER A 20 -10.46 -2.97 -7.88
C SER A 20 -9.39 -3.93 -8.39
N LEU A 21 -9.77 -4.99 -9.11
CA LEU A 21 -8.81 -5.93 -9.71
C LEU A 21 -8.03 -5.31 -10.87
N GLY A 22 -8.68 -4.51 -11.71
CA GLY A 22 -8.07 -3.88 -12.90
C GLY A 22 -6.97 -2.88 -12.57
N ASN A 23 -7.03 -2.27 -11.38
CA ASN A 23 -6.07 -1.29 -10.91
C ASN A 23 -5.08 -1.86 -9.87
N ALA A 24 -5.14 -3.15 -9.58
CA ALA A 24 -4.28 -3.78 -8.58
C ALA A 24 -2.94 -4.24 -9.17
N PHE A 25 -1.95 -4.41 -8.30
CA PHE A 25 -0.67 -5.01 -8.68
C PHE A 25 -0.84 -6.43 -9.24
N GLN A 26 -0.01 -6.75 -10.24
CA GLN A 26 0.28 -8.13 -10.56
C GLN A 26 1.17 -8.69 -9.43
N VAL A 27 0.55 -9.49 -8.55
CA VAL A 27 1.18 -10.01 -7.32
C VAL A 27 2.49 -10.76 -7.56
N ASP A 28 2.61 -11.56 -8.62
CA ASP A 28 3.79 -12.39 -8.89
C ASP A 28 4.99 -11.54 -9.36
N THR A 29 4.75 -10.50 -10.16
CA THR A 29 5.73 -9.51 -10.59
C THR A 29 6.25 -8.72 -9.40
N VAL A 30 5.35 -8.22 -8.55
CA VAL A 30 5.76 -7.50 -7.33
C VAL A 30 6.50 -8.43 -6.38
N ALA A 31 6.03 -9.67 -6.18
CA ALA A 31 6.72 -10.66 -5.36
C ALA A 31 8.14 -10.97 -5.86
N TYR A 32 8.35 -11.03 -7.19
CA TYR A 32 9.70 -11.20 -7.73
C TYR A 32 10.65 -10.08 -7.28
N HIS A 33 10.23 -8.82 -7.38
CA HIS A 33 11.05 -7.68 -6.95
C HIS A 33 11.24 -7.63 -5.42
N LEU A 34 10.22 -7.97 -4.65
CA LEU A 34 10.28 -7.96 -3.18
C LEU A 34 10.97 -9.21 -2.59
N SER A 35 11.26 -10.23 -3.40
CA SER A 35 11.85 -11.49 -2.94
C SER A 35 13.20 -11.30 -2.21
N VAL A 36 13.97 -10.30 -2.62
CA VAL A 36 15.26 -9.95 -2.00
C VAL A 36 15.14 -9.53 -0.54
N LEU A 37 13.96 -9.08 -0.10
CA LEU A 37 13.72 -8.66 1.28
C LEU A 37 13.63 -9.84 2.25
N LYS A 38 13.38 -11.06 1.75
CA LYS A 38 13.17 -12.24 2.59
C LYS A 38 14.36 -12.55 3.48
N ASP A 39 15.56 -12.54 2.90
CA ASP A 39 16.79 -12.86 3.63
C ASP A 39 17.30 -11.66 4.44
N LEU A 40 16.94 -10.43 4.04
CA LEU A 40 17.30 -9.21 4.75
C LEU A 40 16.49 -9.02 6.04
N TYR A 41 15.26 -9.51 6.08
CA TYR A 41 14.32 -9.31 7.18
C TYR A 41 13.71 -10.64 7.66
N PRO A 42 14.52 -11.55 8.24
CA PRO A 42 14.05 -12.86 8.69
C PRO A 42 12.98 -12.79 9.80
N ASN A 43 12.95 -11.68 10.55
CA ASN A 43 12.02 -11.45 11.64
C ASN A 43 10.78 -10.62 11.22
N GLY A 44 10.57 -10.46 9.91
CA GLY A 44 9.48 -9.65 9.38
C GLY A 44 9.81 -8.17 9.22
N ILE A 45 8.86 -7.45 8.64
CA ILE A 45 9.01 -6.06 8.22
C ILE A 45 7.86 -5.17 8.68
N ASN A 46 8.17 -3.89 8.82
CA ASN A 46 7.21 -2.81 8.95
C ASN A 46 7.01 -2.13 7.59
N VAL A 47 5.77 -2.05 7.13
CA VAL A 47 5.41 -1.58 5.78
C VAL A 47 4.54 -0.33 5.85
N LEU A 48 4.91 0.70 5.09
CA LEU A 48 4.04 1.82 4.75
C LEU A 48 3.57 1.64 3.30
N SER A 49 2.30 1.31 3.12
CA SER A 49 1.67 0.97 1.84
C SER A 49 0.75 2.11 1.40
N LEU A 50 1.24 2.97 0.52
CA LEU A 50 0.55 4.14 0.00
C LEU A 50 -0.26 3.75 -1.24
N PHE A 51 -1.54 4.14 -1.30
CA PHE A 51 -2.46 3.71 -2.35
C PHE A 51 -2.55 2.17 -2.43
N SER A 52 -2.77 1.54 -1.29
CA SER A 52 -2.63 0.08 -1.13
C SER A 52 -3.64 -0.74 -1.94
N GLY A 53 -4.75 -0.13 -2.37
CA GLY A 53 -5.79 -0.80 -3.13
C GLY A 53 -6.30 -2.03 -2.39
N ILE A 54 -6.36 -3.16 -3.08
CA ILE A 54 -6.82 -4.44 -2.50
C ILE A 54 -5.70 -5.24 -1.82
N GLY A 55 -4.60 -4.61 -1.42
CA GLY A 55 -3.54 -5.27 -0.67
C GLY A 55 -2.53 -6.04 -1.53
N GLY A 56 -2.21 -5.55 -2.73
CA GLY A 56 -1.36 -6.27 -3.68
C GLY A 56 0.07 -6.53 -3.18
N ALA A 57 0.64 -5.56 -2.46
CA ALA A 57 1.99 -5.67 -1.90
C ALA A 57 2.02 -6.61 -0.70
N GLU A 58 1.03 -6.51 0.17
CA GLU A 58 0.84 -7.29 1.39
C GLU A 58 0.64 -8.77 1.02
N VAL A 59 -0.21 -9.05 0.02
CA VAL A 59 -0.39 -10.40 -0.52
C VAL A 59 0.91 -10.95 -1.12
N ALA A 60 1.70 -10.12 -1.80
CA ALA A 60 2.99 -10.54 -2.36
C ALA A 60 4.00 -10.90 -1.27
N LEU A 61 4.17 -10.04 -0.27
CA LEU A 61 5.06 -10.25 0.89
C LEU A 61 4.65 -11.50 1.69
N TYR A 62 3.35 -11.65 1.95
CA TYR A 62 2.80 -12.83 2.59
C TYR A 62 3.10 -14.12 1.81
N ARG A 63 2.93 -14.11 0.48
CA ARG A 63 3.24 -15.26 -0.37
C ARG A 63 4.74 -15.60 -0.42
N LEU A 64 5.61 -14.62 -0.23
CA LEU A 64 7.06 -14.84 -0.09
C LEU A 64 7.42 -15.46 1.27
N GLY A 65 6.51 -15.46 2.24
CA GLY A 65 6.73 -15.90 3.61
C GLY A 65 7.47 -14.86 4.44
N ILE A 66 7.38 -13.57 4.07
CA ILE A 66 7.94 -12.47 4.85
C ILE A 66 6.90 -12.05 5.90
N PRO A 67 7.19 -12.15 7.21
CA PRO A 67 6.22 -11.76 8.23
C PRO A 67 5.90 -10.27 8.17
N LEU A 68 4.62 -9.92 8.33
CA LEU A 68 4.14 -8.55 8.36
C LEU A 68 3.92 -8.14 9.82
N ASN A 69 4.87 -7.36 10.39
CA ASN A 69 4.84 -6.97 11.80
C ASN A 69 3.90 -5.79 12.02
N ASN A 70 4.06 -4.73 11.22
CA ASN A 70 3.18 -3.58 11.20
C ASN A 70 2.95 -3.16 9.75
N VAL A 71 1.69 -2.96 9.36
CA VAL A 71 1.31 -2.46 8.05
C VAL A 71 0.45 -1.23 8.23
N VAL A 72 0.95 -0.09 7.75
CA VAL A 72 0.18 1.15 7.64
C VAL A 72 -0.28 1.26 6.19
N ALA A 73 -1.57 1.08 5.94
CA ALA A 73 -2.15 1.07 4.60
C ALA A 73 -2.98 2.35 4.37
N VAL A 74 -2.66 3.09 3.31
CA VAL A 74 -3.39 4.31 2.91
C VAL A 74 -4.20 4.03 1.65
N GLU A 75 -5.52 4.07 1.74
CA GLU A 75 -6.40 3.78 0.61
C GLU A 75 -7.73 4.54 0.71
N ILE A 76 -8.10 5.26 -0.35
CA ILE A 76 -9.29 6.13 -0.35
C ILE A 76 -10.60 5.35 -0.46
N SER A 77 -10.62 4.23 -1.18
CA SER A 77 -11.82 3.43 -1.36
C SER A 77 -12.08 2.56 -0.14
N GLU A 78 -13.19 2.80 0.54
CA GLU A 78 -13.64 1.96 1.66
C GLU A 78 -13.81 0.49 1.26
N VAL A 79 -14.26 0.24 0.02
CA VAL A 79 -14.40 -1.10 -0.54
C VAL A 79 -13.05 -1.83 -0.58
N ASN A 80 -12.00 -1.14 -1.04
CA ASN A 80 -10.65 -1.70 -1.10
C ASN A 80 -10.07 -1.93 0.31
N ARG A 81 -10.25 -0.97 1.23
CA ARG A 81 -9.86 -1.12 2.65
C ARG A 81 -10.53 -2.34 3.27
N ASN A 82 -11.83 -2.53 3.03
CA ASN A 82 -12.56 -3.68 3.55
C ASN A 82 -12.07 -5.01 2.96
N ILE A 83 -11.64 -5.03 1.70
CA ILE A 83 -11.01 -6.22 1.09
C ILE A 83 -9.69 -6.55 1.79
N LEU A 84 -8.80 -5.57 1.97
CA LEU A 84 -7.52 -5.78 2.66
C LEU A 84 -7.74 -6.24 4.11
N ARG A 85 -8.64 -5.60 4.86
CA ARG A 85 -8.97 -5.99 6.23
C ARG A 85 -9.53 -7.42 6.31
N SER A 86 -10.44 -7.77 5.40
CA SER A 86 -10.98 -9.13 5.33
C SER A 86 -9.88 -10.15 5.06
N TRP A 87 -8.95 -9.85 4.16
CA TRP A 87 -7.80 -10.71 3.88
C TRP A 87 -6.87 -10.84 5.09
N TRP A 88 -6.62 -9.73 5.80
CA TRP A 88 -5.79 -9.69 7.01
C TRP A 88 -6.31 -10.66 8.08
N GLU A 89 -7.62 -10.60 8.34
CA GLU A 89 -8.30 -11.47 9.30
C GLU A 89 -8.33 -12.94 8.83
N GLN A 90 -8.67 -13.19 7.56
CA GLN A 90 -8.77 -14.54 6.98
C GLN A 90 -7.43 -15.28 6.95
N THR A 91 -6.32 -14.55 6.82
CA THR A 91 -4.97 -15.14 6.86
C THR A 91 -4.38 -15.21 8.26
N ASN A 92 -5.16 -14.81 9.29
CA ASN A 92 -4.76 -14.79 10.69
C ASN A 92 -3.41 -14.11 10.93
N GLN A 93 -3.16 -12.98 10.25
CA GLN A 93 -1.96 -12.17 10.47
C GLN A 93 -1.80 -11.85 11.96
N LYS A 94 -0.55 -11.89 12.43
CA LYS A 94 -0.21 -11.67 13.84
C LYS A 94 0.25 -10.25 14.14
N GLY A 95 0.64 -9.51 13.11
CA GLY A 95 1.02 -8.11 13.23
C GLY A 95 -0.19 -7.18 13.30
N ASN A 96 0.10 -5.88 13.20
CA ASN A 96 -0.89 -4.82 13.23
C ASN A 96 -1.19 -4.32 11.81
N LEU A 97 -2.47 -4.10 11.50
CA LEU A 97 -2.92 -3.37 10.32
C LEU A 97 -3.54 -2.04 10.78
N ILE A 98 -3.03 -0.93 10.24
CA ILE A 98 -3.49 0.43 10.53
C ILE A 98 -3.94 1.05 9.21
N ASP A 99 -5.22 1.35 9.12
CA ASP A 99 -5.84 1.88 7.91
C ASP A 99 -5.95 3.42 7.98
N PHE A 100 -5.46 4.09 6.94
CA PHE A 100 -5.68 5.51 6.67
C PHE A 100 -6.50 5.67 5.39
N ASN A 101 -7.39 6.65 5.39
CA ASN A 101 -8.24 6.89 4.23
C ASN A 101 -7.53 7.74 3.17
N ASP A 102 -6.89 8.83 3.59
CA ASP A 102 -6.34 9.83 2.69
C ASP A 102 -4.88 10.11 3.00
N ILE A 103 -4.03 10.08 1.98
CA ILE A 103 -2.59 10.38 2.08
C ILE A 103 -2.35 11.83 2.52
N GLN A 104 -3.29 12.73 2.25
CA GLN A 104 -3.20 14.13 2.66
C GLN A 104 -3.38 14.29 4.18
N GLN A 105 -4.00 13.32 4.85
CA GLN A 105 -4.15 13.31 6.30
C GLN A 105 -2.90 12.79 7.01
N LEU A 106 -2.07 12.01 6.31
CA LEU A 106 -0.81 11.50 6.84
C LEU A 106 0.24 12.61 6.87
N ASN A 107 0.51 13.13 8.07
CA ASN A 107 1.44 14.22 8.32
C ASN A 107 2.70 13.73 9.07
N GLY A 108 3.65 14.65 9.30
CA GLY A 108 4.91 14.37 9.99
C GLY A 108 4.71 13.83 11.40
N ASP A 109 3.82 14.43 12.20
CA ASP A 109 3.58 14.02 13.58
C ASP A 109 3.03 12.59 13.66
N ASP A 110 2.13 12.21 12.75
CA ASP A 110 1.59 10.85 12.67
C ASP A 110 2.68 9.84 12.29
N LEU A 111 3.53 10.19 11.31
CA LEU A 111 4.68 9.36 10.92
C LEU A 111 5.69 9.24 12.06
N GLU A 112 5.99 10.31 12.79
CA GLU A 112 6.89 10.31 13.94
C GLU A 112 6.41 9.34 15.01
N LYS A 113 5.13 9.45 15.41
CA LYS A 113 4.50 8.55 16.40
C LYS A 113 4.58 7.09 15.96
N MET A 114 4.29 6.80 14.69
CA MET A 114 4.38 5.44 14.16
C MET A 114 5.82 4.92 14.16
N ILE A 115 6.77 5.72 13.70
CA ILE A 115 8.19 5.34 13.68
C ILE A 115 8.69 5.12 15.13
N ASP A 116 8.21 5.89 16.11
CA ASP A 116 8.57 5.71 17.53
C ASP A 116 7.97 4.43 18.09
N SER A 117 6.72 4.13 17.71
CA SER A 117 6.02 2.93 18.18
C SER A 117 6.52 1.64 17.52
N PHE A 118 6.91 1.67 16.24
CA PHE A 118 7.25 0.47 15.47
C PHE A 118 8.77 0.24 15.31
N GLY A 119 9.58 1.26 15.58
CA GLY A 119 11.02 1.26 15.26
C GLY A 119 11.33 1.65 13.81
N GLY A 120 10.36 2.21 13.09
CA GLY A 120 10.48 2.67 11.71
C GLY A 120 9.87 1.75 10.66
N PHE A 121 10.02 2.13 9.39
CA PHE A 121 9.51 1.39 8.23
C PHE A 121 10.66 0.81 7.41
N ASP A 122 10.60 -0.48 7.12
CA ASP A 122 11.59 -1.19 6.29
C ASP A 122 11.28 -1.05 4.80
N LEU A 123 9.99 -0.90 4.49
CA LEU A 123 9.50 -0.75 3.13
C LEU A 123 8.43 0.34 3.05
N VAL A 124 8.67 1.34 2.20
CA VAL A 124 7.63 2.24 1.71
C VAL A 124 7.32 1.83 0.28
N ILE A 125 6.06 1.48 0.01
CA ILE A 125 5.59 1.00 -1.29
C ILE A 125 4.30 1.69 -1.66
N GLY A 126 4.07 1.92 -2.95
CA GLY A 126 2.77 2.39 -3.41
C GLY A 126 2.62 2.33 -4.93
N GLY A 127 1.38 2.12 -5.37
CA GLY A 127 1.00 2.23 -6.78
C GLY A 127 0.37 3.58 -7.02
N SER A 128 0.97 4.44 -7.83
CA SER A 128 0.36 5.75 -8.09
C SER A 128 -1.06 5.58 -8.64
N PRO A 129 -2.05 6.34 -8.17
CA PRO A 129 -3.39 6.37 -8.75
C PRO A 129 -3.27 6.92 -10.18
N CYS A 130 -3.23 6.03 -11.16
CA CYS A 130 -2.79 6.33 -12.52
C CYS A 130 -3.93 6.11 -13.53
N ASN A 131 -5.08 6.75 -13.31
CA ASN A 131 -6.17 6.66 -14.28
C ASN A 131 -5.90 7.51 -15.54
N ASN A 132 -5.04 8.54 -15.48
CA ASN A 132 -4.74 9.41 -16.63
C ASN A 132 -3.42 9.15 -17.37
N LEU A 133 -2.50 8.32 -16.86
CA LEU A 133 -1.23 8.00 -17.58
C LEU A 133 -1.34 6.76 -18.48
N THR A 134 -2.40 5.96 -18.36
CA THR A 134 -2.71 4.91 -19.33
C THR A 134 -3.58 5.51 -20.44
N GLY A 135 -3.15 5.34 -21.71
CA GLY A 135 -3.65 6.04 -22.90
C GLY A 135 -5.11 5.82 -23.33
N SER A 136 -6.01 5.49 -22.40
CA SER A 136 -7.44 5.26 -22.64
C SER A 136 -8.31 6.52 -22.49
N ASN A 137 -7.82 7.56 -21.81
CA ASN A 137 -8.48 8.88 -21.79
C ASN A 137 -7.97 9.76 -22.93
N ARG A 138 -8.51 9.57 -24.13
CA ARG A 138 -8.22 10.39 -25.34
C ARG A 138 -8.63 11.88 -25.23
N VAL A 139 -9.17 12.35 -24.09
CA VAL A 139 -9.87 13.64 -24.00
C VAL A 139 -9.23 14.66 -23.04
N SER A 140 -8.35 14.28 -22.10
CA SER A 140 -7.65 15.25 -21.25
C SER A 140 -6.20 14.83 -21.02
N ARG A 141 -5.31 15.33 -21.86
CA ARG A 141 -3.85 15.26 -21.66
C ARG A 141 -3.42 16.36 -20.68
N ASP A 142 -3.81 16.23 -19.43
CA ASP A 142 -3.15 16.99 -18.37
C ASP A 142 -1.99 16.11 -17.91
N GLY A 143 -0.76 16.49 -18.24
CA GLY A 143 0.44 15.72 -17.90
C GLY A 143 0.69 15.65 -16.38
N LEU A 144 1.93 15.89 -15.94
CA LEU A 144 2.27 16.00 -14.50
C LEU A 144 1.71 17.26 -13.80
N GLU A 145 0.71 17.90 -14.39
CA GLU A 145 0.04 19.11 -13.87
C GLU A 145 -1.44 18.87 -13.50
N GLY A 146 -1.99 17.67 -13.75
CA GLY A 146 -3.36 17.30 -13.35
C GLY A 146 -3.49 16.88 -11.87
N LYS A 147 -4.72 16.65 -11.39
CA LYS A 147 -5.01 16.17 -10.02
C LYS A 147 -4.34 14.83 -9.65
N ASP A 148 -4.03 13.99 -10.64
CA ASP A 148 -3.32 12.73 -10.39
C ASP A 148 -1.82 12.97 -10.08
N SER A 149 -1.26 14.08 -10.55
CA SER A 149 0.12 14.50 -10.28
C SER A 149 0.32 14.93 -8.83
N SER A 150 -0.71 15.54 -8.20
CA SER A 150 -0.61 15.92 -6.79
C SER A 150 -0.44 14.71 -5.88
N LEU A 151 -1.10 13.59 -6.20
CA LEU A 151 -0.98 12.36 -5.41
C LEU A 151 0.39 11.70 -5.55
N PHE A 152 1.06 11.86 -6.70
CA PHE A 152 2.46 11.49 -6.83
C PHE A 152 3.37 12.36 -5.95
N TYR A 153 3.14 13.68 -5.91
CA TYR A 153 3.89 14.55 -5.00
C TYR A 153 3.62 14.24 -3.53
N ASP A 154 2.40 13.83 -3.17
CA ASP A 154 2.11 13.33 -1.83
C ASP A 154 2.89 12.05 -1.50
N TYR A 155 3.02 11.12 -2.45
CA TYR A 155 3.88 9.95 -2.27
C TYR A 155 5.33 10.35 -1.95
N VAL A 156 5.90 11.24 -2.77
CA VAL A 156 7.28 11.72 -2.59
C VAL A 156 7.43 12.43 -1.25
N ARG A 157 6.49 13.31 -0.90
CA ARG A 157 6.44 14.01 0.40
C ARG A 157 6.51 13.02 1.56
N ILE A 158 5.71 11.96 1.53
CA ILE A 158 5.69 10.95 2.61
C ILE A 158 7.01 10.18 2.66
N VAL A 159 7.55 9.75 1.50
CA VAL A 159 8.84 9.06 1.45
C VAL A 159 9.97 9.93 2.04
N ASP A 160 10.01 11.22 1.70
CA ASP A 160 11.02 12.14 2.19
C ASP A 160 10.88 12.42 3.70
N LEU A 161 9.65 12.55 4.20
CA LEU A 161 9.39 12.67 5.64
C LEU A 161 9.85 11.42 6.40
N VAL A 162 9.47 10.21 5.95
CA VAL A 162 9.90 8.95 6.57
C VAL A 162 11.42 8.87 6.61
N LYS A 163 12.10 9.17 5.49
CA LYS A 163 13.57 9.18 5.44
C LYS A 163 14.18 10.18 6.40
N SER A 164 13.65 11.40 6.46
CA SER A 164 14.14 12.46 7.33
C SER A 164 14.02 12.07 8.81
N ILE A 165 12.83 11.64 9.24
CA ILE A 165 12.55 11.23 10.62
C ILE A 165 13.44 10.05 11.01
N MET A 166 13.52 9.01 10.17
CA MET A 166 14.33 7.83 10.46
C MET A 166 15.83 8.14 10.50
N SER A 167 16.32 9.09 9.69
CA SER A 167 17.73 9.49 9.70
C SER A 167 18.10 10.23 11.00
N ASN A 168 17.20 11.07 11.51
CA ASN A 168 17.41 11.80 12.76
C ASN A 168 17.45 10.88 14.00
N ARG A 169 16.90 9.67 13.90
CA ARG A 169 16.84 8.67 15.00
C ARG A 169 17.97 7.64 14.96
N ARG A 170 18.84 7.68 13.94
CA ARG A 170 20.03 6.83 13.84
C ARG A 170 21.26 7.44 14.51
N VAL A 171 21.10 8.58 15.22
CA VAL A 171 22.15 9.27 15.99
C VAL A 171 22.12 8.81 17.44
#